data_AF-A0A7Y2EIR6-F1
#
_entry.id   AF-A0A7Y2EIR6-F1
#
_cell.length_a   1.000
_cell.length_b   1.000
_cell.length_c   1.000
_cell.angle_alpha   90.00
_cell.angle_beta   90.00
_cell.angle_gamma   90.00
#
_symmetry.space_group_name_H-M   'P 1'
#
loop_
_entity.id
_entity.type
_entity.pdbx_description
1 polymer ?
#
loop_
_entity_poly.entity_id
_entity_poly.type
_entity_poly.pdbx_seq_one_letter_code
_entity_poly.pdbx_strand_id
1 'polypeptide(L)'
;MRFTRYYSKLIKTQGIPHLDVNQYCRVMNIVSLEGRLQELNDLKKELKHPNEHYKYDVRIHRITQQLKSLTLDQYPKDVIEQMVYSSNG
;
A
#
# COMPACT_ATOMS: atom_id res chain seq x y z
N MET A 1 4.90 -4.84 -2.53
CA MET A 1 5.13 -4.29 -1.17
C MET A 1 6.23 -3.21 -1.15
N ARG A 2 6.05 -2.09 -1.87
CA ARG A 2 6.99 -0.96 -1.90
C ARG A 2 6.82 -0.04 -0.69
N PHE A 3 5.58 0.26 -0.30
CA PHE A 3 5.28 1.11 0.86
C PHE A 3 5.70 0.44 2.16
N THR A 4 5.38 -0.84 2.32
CA THR A 4 5.76 -1.62 3.51
C THR A 4 7.28 -1.60 3.71
N ARG A 5 8.06 -1.89 2.66
CA ARG A 5 9.53 -1.87 2.72
C ARG A 5 10.08 -0.48 3.05
N TYR A 6 9.51 0.56 2.45
CA TYR A 6 9.93 1.93 2.70
C TYR A 6 9.66 2.33 4.16
N TYR A 7 8.45 2.10 4.66
CA TYR A 7 8.06 2.45 6.02
C TYR A 7 8.86 1.69 7.07
N SER A 8 9.11 0.38 6.88
CA SER A 8 9.99 -0.39 7.76
C SER A 8 11.42 0.16 7.78
N LYS A 9 11.95 0.56 6.62
CA LYS A 9 13.28 1.18 6.53
C LYS A 9 13.30 2.52 7.25
N LEU A 10 12.30 3.36 7.02
CA LEU A 10 12.16 4.67 7.66
C LEU A 10 12.20 4.53 9.18
N ILE A 11 11.36 3.68 9.75
CA ILE A 11 11.32 3.41 11.20
C ILE A 11 12.68 2.97 11.72
N LYS A 12 13.34 2.04 11.02
CA LYS A 12 14.65 1.54 11.43
C LYS A 12 15.73 2.62 11.42
N THR A 13 15.67 3.58 10.50
CA THR A 13 16.72 4.59 10.30
C THR A 13 16.47 5.92 10.99
N GLN A 14 15.22 6.34 11.10
CA GLN A 14 14.81 7.69 11.51
C GLN A 14 13.80 7.66 12.66
N GLY A 15 13.37 6.48 13.12
CA GLY A 15 12.30 6.33 14.10
C GLY A 15 10.91 6.48 13.48
N ILE A 16 9.90 6.47 14.34
CA ILE A 16 8.50 6.56 13.92
C ILE A 16 8.21 8.02 13.53
N PRO A 17 7.73 8.30 12.30
CA PRO A 17 7.40 9.67 11.89
C PRO A 17 6.24 10.23 12.73
N HIS A 18 6.26 11.54 12.96
CA HIS A 18 5.15 12.22 13.62
C HIS A 18 3.96 12.29 12.66
N LEU A 19 2.97 11.46 12.91
CA LEU A 19 1.73 11.38 12.14
C LEU A 19 0.55 11.56 13.09
N ASP A 20 -0.47 12.27 12.63
CA ASP A 20 -1.77 12.29 13.30
C ASP A 20 -2.51 10.97 13.07
N VAL A 21 -3.62 10.78 13.79
CA VAL A 21 -4.41 9.55 13.76
C VAL A 21 -4.89 9.20 12.33
N ASN A 22 -5.29 10.20 11.55
CA ASN A 22 -5.78 9.98 10.18
C ASN A 22 -4.64 9.52 9.25
N GLN A 23 -3.45 10.12 9.37
CA GLN A 23 -2.31 9.70 8.55
C GLN A 23 -1.77 8.33 8.99
N TYR A 24 -1.76 8.02 10.29
CA TYR A 24 -1.47 6.66 10.76
C TYR A 24 -2.44 5.64 10.16
N CYS A 25 -3.75 5.91 10.20
CA CYS A 25 -4.75 5.06 9.57
C CYS A 25 -4.48 4.90 8.07
N ARG A 26 -4.10 5.98 7.38
CA ARG A 26 -3.76 5.95 5.95
C ARG A 26 -2.56 5.04 5.67
N VAL A 27 -1.48 5.12 6.47
CA VAL A 27 -0.32 4.22 6.35
C VAL A 27 -0.73 2.76 6.55
N MET A 28 -1.49 2.46 7.60
CA MET A 28 -1.93 1.10 7.91
C MET A 28 -2.83 0.52 6.80
N ASN A 29 -3.72 1.35 6.25
CA ASN A 29 -4.56 0.97 5.10
C ASN A 29 -3.71 0.64 3.87
N ILE A 30 -2.69 1.45 3.57
CA ILE A 30 -1.77 1.19 2.45
C ILE A 30 -1.03 -0.13 2.65
N VAL A 31 -0.46 -0.37 3.84
CA VAL A 31 0.27 -1.62 4.15
C VAL A 31 -0.65 -2.84 4.03
N SER A 32 -1.86 -2.75 4.57
CA SER A 32 -2.86 -3.82 4.49
C SER A 32 -3.24 -4.15 3.03
N LEU A 33 -3.52 -3.11 2.22
CA LEU A 33 -3.83 -3.28 0.80
C LEU A 33 -2.65 -3.84 -0.01
N GLU A 34 -1.41 -3.42 0.29
CA GLU A 34 -0.21 -3.99 -0.35
C GLU A 34 -0.06 -5.48 -0.04
N GLY A 35 -0.30 -5.91 1.20
CA GLY A 35 -0.25 -7.31 1.60
C GLY A 35 -1.28 -8.14 0.84
N ARG A 36 -2.53 -7.68 0.79
CA ARG A 36 -3.61 -8.36 0.07
C ARG A 36 -3.37 -8.40 -1.43
N LEU A 37 -2.82 -7.34 -2.01
CA LEU A 37 -2.45 -7.31 -3.42
C LEU A 37 -1.37 -8.36 -3.73
N GLN A 38 -0.37 -8.49 -2.86
CA GLN A 38 0.68 -9.50 -2.99
C GLN A 38 0.09 -10.92 -2.95
N GLU A 39 -0.72 -11.20 -1.93
CA GLU A 39 -1.41 -12.49 -1.77
C GLU A 39 -2.22 -12.87 -3.00
N LEU A 40 -3.06 -11.96 -3.53
CA LEU A 40 -3.86 -12.23 -4.72
C LEU A 40 -3.02 -12.48 -5.96
N ASN A 41 -1.90 -11.77 -6.11
CA ASN A 41 -0.98 -12.00 -7.22
C ASN A 41 -0.30 -13.37 -7.12
N ASP A 42 0.06 -13.79 -5.91
CA ASP A 42 0.71 -15.08 -5.69
C ASP A 42 -0.28 -16.23 -5.91
N LEU A 43 -1.50 -16.14 -5.38
CA LEU A 43 -2.58 -17.08 -5.69
C LEU A 43 -2.87 -17.15 -7.20
N LYS A 44 -2.89 -16.01 -7.90
CA LYS A 44 -3.12 -15.97 -9.34
C LYS A 44 -2.02 -16.68 -10.14
N LYS A 45 -0.77 -16.63 -9.69
CA LYS A 45 0.36 -17.32 -10.35
C LYS A 45 0.28 -18.84 -10.24
N GLU A 46 -0.38 -19.36 -9.22
CA GLU A 46 -0.51 -20.81 -8.99
C GLU A 46 -1.61 -21.45 -9.85
N LEU A 47 -2.48 -20.64 -10.46
CA LEU A 47 -3.57 -21.12 -11.32
C LEU A 47 -3.05 -21.63 -12.65
N LYS A 48 -3.55 -22.79 -13.07
CA LYS A 48 -3.22 -23.42 -14.36
C LYS A 48 -4.19 -23.02 -15.49
N HIS A 49 -5.39 -22.57 -15.15
CA HIS A 49 -6.49 -22.36 -16.09
C HIS A 49 -6.85 -20.88 -16.25
N PRO A 50 -6.75 -20.29 -17.45
CA PRO A 50 -7.01 -18.86 -17.69
C PRO A 50 -8.36 -18.35 -17.19
N ASN A 51 -9.41 -19.18 -17.24
CA ASN A 51 -10.75 -18.81 -16.79
C ASN A 51 -10.81 -18.50 -15.29
N GLU A 52 -9.87 -19.01 -14.50
CA GLU A 52 -9.78 -18.73 -13.07
C GLU A 52 -9.05 -17.42 -12.77
N HIS A 53 -8.33 -16.83 -13.74
CA HIS A 53 -7.56 -15.60 -13.55
C HIS A 53 -8.46 -14.38 -13.44
N TYR A 54 -9.59 -14.36 -14.17
CA TYR A 54 -10.46 -13.20 -14.27
C TYR A 54 -10.96 -12.70 -12.90
N LYS A 55 -11.35 -13.61 -11.99
CA LYS A 55 -11.81 -13.25 -10.64
C LYS A 55 -10.70 -12.56 -9.82
N TYR A 56 -9.44 -12.94 -10.02
CA TYR A 56 -8.30 -12.30 -9.37
C TYR A 56 -7.99 -10.96 -10.02
N ASP A 57 -8.06 -10.85 -11.35
CA ASP A 57 -7.84 -9.59 -12.06
C ASP A 57 -8.78 -8.49 -11.62
N VAL A 58 -10.07 -8.78 -11.48
CA VAL A 58 -11.06 -7.82 -10.97
C VAL A 58 -10.70 -7.36 -9.55
N ARG A 59 -10.29 -8.28 -8.66
CA ARG A 59 -9.93 -7.96 -7.28
C ARG A 59 -8.62 -7.17 -7.19
N ILE A 60 -7.60 -7.59 -7.94
CA ILE A 60 -6.31 -6.91 -8.07
C ILE A 60 -6.52 -5.48 -8.57
N HIS A 61 -7.35 -5.30 -9.61
CA HIS A 61 -7.69 -3.99 -10.13
C HIS A 61 -8.34 -3.11 -9.06
N ARG A 62 -9.35 -3.61 -8.34
CA ARG A 62 -10.03 -2.86 -7.28
C ARG A 62 -9.07 -2.41 -6.17
N ILE A 63 -8.20 -3.30 -5.68
CA ILE A 63 -7.22 -2.97 -4.65
C ILE A 63 -6.19 -1.98 -5.19
N THR A 64 -5.78 -2.12 -6.45
CA THR A 64 -4.88 -1.16 -7.10
C THR A 64 -5.50 0.23 -7.15
N GLN A 65 -6.79 0.35 -7.47
CA GLN A 65 -7.48 1.65 -7.43
C GLN A 65 -7.56 2.24 -6.02
N GLN A 66 -7.80 1.41 -5.00
CA GLN A 66 -7.78 1.87 -3.59
C GLN A 66 -6.38 2.34 -3.16
N LEU A 67 -5.33 1.63 -3.56
CA LEU A 67 -3.96 2.08 -3.33
C LEU A 67 -3.69 3.40 -4.06
N LYS A 68 -4.12 3.53 -5.32
CA LYS A 68 -3.98 4.78 -6.07
C LYS A 68 -4.73 5.94 -5.42
N SER A 69 -5.93 5.74 -4.88
CA SER A 69 -6.64 6.82 -4.18
C SER A 69 -5.94 7.24 -2.88
N LEU A 70 -5.27 6.32 -2.19
CA LEU A 70 -4.53 6.62 -0.96
C LEU A 70 -3.14 7.18 -1.22
N THR A 71 -2.56 6.97 -2.39
CA THR A 71 -1.15 7.32 -2.70
C THR A 71 -1.04 8.37 -3.80
N LEU A 72 -2.12 8.65 -4.52
CA LEU A 72 -2.16 9.48 -5.72
C LEU A 72 -1.12 9.05 -6.78
N ASP A 73 -0.83 7.74 -6.83
CA ASP A 73 0.19 7.12 -7.68
C ASP A 73 1.63 7.64 -7.43
N GLN A 74 1.88 8.26 -6.26
CA GLN A 74 3.17 8.80 -5.87
C GLN A 74 4.09 7.72 -5.26
N TYR A 75 5.39 8.01 -5.17
CA TYR A 75 6.33 7.13 -4.52
C TYR A 75 6.17 7.14 -2.99
N PRO A 76 6.53 6.04 -2.29
CA PRO A 76 6.39 5.95 -0.84
C PRO A 76 7.04 7.10 -0.05
N LYS A 77 8.17 7.62 -0.54
CA LYS A 77 8.83 8.77 0.06
C LYS A 77 7.91 9.99 0.06
N ASP A 78 7.43 10.37 -1.12
CA ASP A 78 6.62 11.57 -1.32
C ASP A 78 5.31 11.49 -0.52
N VAL A 79 4.66 10.31 -0.51
CA VAL A 79 3.43 10.10 0.26
C VAL A 79 3.65 10.27 1.75
N ILE A 80 4.72 9.68 2.30
CA ILE A 80 5.01 9.76 3.74
C ILE A 80 5.43 11.18 4.14
N GLU A 81 6.23 11.86 3.32
CA GLU A 81 6.60 13.27 3.55
C GLU A 81 5.36 14.16 3.55
N GLN A 82 4.44 13.95 2.60
CA GLN A 82 3.16 14.66 2.54
C GLN A 82 2.29 14.39 3.78
N MET A 83 2.24 13.14 4.25
CA MET A 83 1.53 12.78 5.48
C MET A 83 2.10 13.51 6.70
N VAL A 84 3.43 13.51 6.88
CA VAL A 84 4.09 14.21 7.99
C VAL A 84 3.80 15.71 7.94
N TYR A 85 3.86 16.31 6.75
CA TYR A 85 3.52 17.72 6.57
C TYR A 85 2.06 18.00 6.98
N SER A 86 1.11 17.16 6.55
CA SER A 86 -0.31 17.31 6.89
C SER A 86 -0.63 17.07 8.37
N SER A 87 0.23 16.38 9.11
CA SER A 87 0.04 16.12 10.56
C SER A 87 0.53 17.23 11.47
N ASN A 88 1.29 18.19 10.95
CA ASN A 88 1.79 19.35 11.69
C ASN A 88 0.96 20.63 11.44
N GLY A 89 -0.13 20.52 10.68
CA GLY A 89 -1.02 21.63 10.33
C GLY A 89 -2.28 21.71 11.17
#